data_AF-A0A3D4R9D9-F1
#
_entry.id   AF-A0A3D4R9D9-F1
#
_cell.length_a   1.000
_cell.length_b   1.000
_cell.length_c   1.000
_cell.angle_alpha   90.00
_cell.angle_beta   90.00
_cell.angle_gamma   90.00
#
_symmetry.space_group_name_H-M   'P 1'
#
loop_
_entity.id
_entity.type
_entity.pdbx_description
1 polymer ?
#
loop_
_entity_poly.entity_id
_entity_poly.type
_entity_poly.pdbx_seq_one_letter_code
_entity_poly.pdbx_strand_id
1 'polypeptide(L)'
;MKIEEDRFVTLRERQLVTIIGNSMAFAVGMADVDFRQQALSEYLTEYQKIINKLAEPPEAGVSERRRLLKYGILLDDIFPGSDNSFTSVLGVQGVKDFRNTLIGIFGECISAEPSRMNSDPSRTSWPVHTVLRPSEVISLITVYGLQDGVSNDYKRAAEILTTHPQTVYQHTSSSLHFLKRRKELQSFREKLQG
;
A
#
# COMPACT_ATOMS: atom_id res chain seq x y z
N MET A 1 -38.40 52.21 -23.97
CA MET A 1 -38.94 51.10 -23.15
C MET A 1 -38.45 49.71 -23.58
N LYS A 2 -38.56 49.27 -24.84
CA LYS A 2 -38.11 47.89 -25.23
C LYS A 2 -36.60 47.60 -25.05
N ILE A 3 -35.73 48.58 -25.28
CA ILE A 3 -34.26 48.38 -25.21
C ILE A 3 -33.78 48.17 -23.76
N GLU A 4 -34.49 48.68 -22.76
CA GLU A 4 -34.14 48.50 -21.34
C GLU A 4 -34.57 47.14 -20.82
N GLU A 5 -35.75 46.64 -21.21
CA GLU A 5 -36.22 45.29 -20.86
C GLU A 5 -35.30 44.20 -21.44
N ASP A 6 -34.91 44.32 -22.72
CA ASP A 6 -33.99 43.35 -23.36
C ASP A 6 -32.60 43.35 -22.69
N ARG A 7 -32.12 44.51 -22.25
CA ARG A 7 -30.86 44.63 -21.48
C ARG A 7 -30.97 44.00 -20.09
N PHE A 8 -32.09 44.18 -19.39
CA PHE A 8 -32.32 43.58 -18.07
C PHE A 8 -32.42 42.05 -18.14
N VAL A 9 -33.07 41.51 -19.18
CA VAL A 9 -33.16 40.06 -19.41
C VAL A 9 -31.77 39.47 -19.69
N THR A 10 -30.99 40.10 -20.57
CA THR A 10 -29.62 39.65 -20.89
C THR A 10 -28.68 39.68 -19.67
N LEU A 11 -28.83 40.67 -18.78
CA LEU A 11 -28.01 40.79 -17.58
C LEU A 11 -28.38 39.74 -16.52
N ARG A 12 -29.67 39.43 -16.35
CA ARG A 12 -30.15 38.34 -15.48
C ARG A 12 -29.71 36.97 -15.96
N GLU A 13 -29.78 36.71 -17.27
CA GLU A 13 -29.31 35.46 -17.87
C GLU A 13 -27.81 35.25 -17.64
N ARG A 14 -26.99 36.30 -17.81
CA ARG A 14 -25.55 36.24 -17.51
C ARG A 14 -25.26 36.00 -16.02
N GLN A 15 -26.03 36.61 -15.11
CA GLN A 15 -25.89 36.37 -13.67
C GLN A 15 -26.29 34.94 -13.29
N LEU A 16 -27.38 34.41 -13.86
CA LEU A 16 -27.80 33.01 -13.66
C LEU A 16 -26.76 32.01 -14.16
N VAL A 17 -26.19 32.23 -15.35
CA VAL A 17 -25.09 31.38 -15.88
C VAL A 17 -23.87 31.42 -14.97
N THR A 18 -23.53 32.59 -14.42
CA THR A 18 -22.39 32.75 -13.50
C THR A 18 -22.64 32.04 -12.16
N ILE A 19 -23.85 32.16 -11.61
CA ILE A 19 -24.23 31.48 -10.36
C ILE A 19 -24.22 29.97 -10.56
N ILE A 20 -24.83 29.47 -11.64
CA ILE A 20 -24.86 28.03 -11.96
C ILE A 20 -23.44 27.51 -12.21
N GLY A 21 -22.61 28.24 -12.95
CA GLY A 21 -21.21 27.88 -13.20
C GLY A 21 -20.40 27.80 -11.90
N ASN A 22 -20.57 28.76 -10.98
CA ASN A 22 -19.89 28.76 -9.68
C ASN A 22 -20.41 27.65 -8.75
N SER A 23 -21.71 27.38 -8.74
CA SER A 23 -22.30 26.27 -7.96
C SER A 23 -21.88 24.90 -8.50
N MET A 24 -21.76 24.73 -9.81
CA MET A 24 -21.22 23.50 -10.40
C MET A 24 -19.73 23.34 -10.11
N ALA A 25 -18.92 24.39 -10.21
CA ALA A 25 -17.51 24.35 -9.84
C ALA A 25 -17.31 24.01 -8.34
N PHE A 26 -18.17 24.54 -7.46
CA PHE A 26 -18.17 24.21 -6.03
C PHE A 26 -18.63 22.76 -5.78
N ALA A 27 -19.69 22.29 -6.43
CA ALA A 27 -20.18 20.92 -6.29
C ALA A 27 -19.19 19.88 -6.84
N VAL A 28 -18.53 20.17 -7.96
CA VAL A 28 -17.44 19.35 -8.52
C VAL A 28 -16.26 19.35 -7.56
N GLY A 29 -15.89 20.51 -7.00
CA GLY A 29 -14.85 20.60 -5.97
C GLY A 29 -15.16 19.84 -4.68
N MET A 30 -16.42 19.77 -4.25
CA MET A 30 -16.83 18.99 -3.08
C MET A 30 -16.89 17.49 -3.37
N ALA A 31 -17.46 17.07 -4.50
CA ALA A 31 -17.46 15.67 -4.92
C ALA A 31 -16.04 15.11 -5.07
N ASP A 32 -15.10 15.94 -5.50
CA ASP A 32 -13.69 15.61 -5.67
C ASP A 32 -12.91 15.56 -4.33
N VAL A 33 -13.32 16.34 -3.33
CA VAL A 33 -12.81 16.20 -1.95
C VAL A 33 -13.36 14.95 -1.28
N ASP A 34 -14.66 14.67 -1.44
CA ASP A 34 -15.31 13.49 -0.87
C ASP A 34 -14.75 12.19 -1.48
N PHE A 35 -14.55 12.16 -2.80
CA PHE A 35 -13.91 11.03 -3.49
C PHE A 35 -12.48 10.79 -3.00
N ARG A 36 -11.69 11.86 -2.82
CA ARG A 36 -10.34 11.77 -2.26
C ARG A 36 -10.32 11.24 -0.84
N GLN A 37 -11.22 11.74 0.02
CA GLN A 37 -11.32 11.29 1.41
C GLN A 37 -11.77 9.83 1.49
N GLN A 38 -12.70 9.41 0.63
CA GLN A 38 -13.13 8.03 0.57
C GLN A 38 -12.00 7.10 0.10
N ALA A 39 -11.30 7.43 -0.99
CA ALA A 39 -10.18 6.63 -1.50
C ALA A 39 -9.02 6.52 -0.49
N LEU A 40 -8.72 7.61 0.21
CA LEU A 40 -7.78 7.64 1.34
C LEU A 40 -8.24 6.74 2.48
N SER A 41 -9.50 6.86 2.90
CA SER A 41 -10.07 6.03 3.97
C SER A 41 -10.03 4.55 3.62
N GLU A 42 -10.36 4.19 2.38
CA GLU A 42 -10.27 2.82 1.88
C GLU A 42 -8.83 2.31 1.88
N TYR A 43 -7.87 3.11 1.37
CA TYR A 43 -6.45 2.77 1.39
C TYR A 43 -5.93 2.50 2.81
N LEU A 44 -6.17 3.42 3.74
CA LEU A 44 -5.71 3.29 5.14
C LEU A 44 -6.36 2.08 5.81
N THR A 45 -7.65 1.86 5.55
CA THR A 45 -8.40 0.72 6.08
C THR A 45 -7.82 -0.60 5.60
N GLU A 46 -7.53 -0.73 4.29
CA GLU A 46 -6.92 -1.93 3.73
C GLU A 46 -5.51 -2.17 4.27
N TYR A 47 -4.70 -1.12 4.41
CA TYR A 47 -3.38 -1.22 5.05
C TYR A 47 -3.45 -1.70 6.50
N GLN A 48 -4.35 -1.12 7.29
CA GLN A 48 -4.51 -1.50 8.69
C GLN A 48 -4.97 -2.96 8.82
N LYS A 49 -5.88 -3.42 7.95
CA LYS A 49 -6.29 -4.85 7.90
C LYS A 49 -5.10 -5.76 7.62
N ILE A 50 -4.24 -5.41 6.67
CA ILE A 50 -3.04 -6.18 6.33
C ILE A 50 -2.09 -6.26 7.54
N ILE A 51 -1.79 -5.12 8.16
CA ILE A 51 -0.90 -5.04 9.32
C ILE A 51 -1.45 -5.86 10.49
N ASN A 52 -2.74 -5.72 10.81
CA ASN A 52 -3.37 -6.46 11.88
C ASN A 52 -3.26 -7.98 11.65
N LYS A 53 -3.57 -8.45 10.44
CA LYS A 53 -3.41 -9.88 10.07
C LYS A 53 -1.97 -10.36 10.22
N LEU A 54 -0.99 -9.53 9.87
CA LEU A 54 0.41 -9.87 10.05
C LEU A 54 0.86 -9.82 11.50
N ALA A 55 0.23 -9.01 12.36
CA ALA A 55 0.57 -8.86 13.79
C ALA A 55 -0.12 -9.90 14.68
N GLU A 56 -1.29 -10.38 14.28
CA GLU A 56 -2.06 -11.39 15.00
C GLU A 56 -1.32 -12.73 15.13
N PRO A 57 -1.59 -13.50 16.21
CA PRO A 57 -1.15 -14.88 16.30
C PRO A 57 -1.70 -15.68 15.09
N PRO A 58 -1.02 -16.77 14.70
CA PRO A 58 -1.48 -17.57 13.58
C PRO A 58 -2.89 -18.09 13.84
N GLU A 59 -3.70 -18.11 12.79
CA GLU A 59 -5.06 -18.65 12.86
C GLU A 59 -5.05 -20.10 13.36
N ALA A 60 -6.15 -20.53 13.99
CA ALA A 60 -6.26 -21.89 14.52
C ALA A 60 -5.96 -22.93 13.42
N GLY A 61 -4.96 -23.78 13.64
CA GLY A 61 -4.51 -24.79 12.67
C GLY A 61 -3.29 -24.38 11.83
N VAL A 62 -2.87 -23.10 11.86
CA VAL A 62 -1.62 -22.64 11.24
C VAL A 62 -0.46 -22.78 12.23
N SER A 63 0.60 -23.47 11.80
CA SER A 63 1.81 -23.63 12.60
C SER A 63 2.64 -22.34 12.60
N GLU A 64 2.82 -21.71 13.77
CA GLU A 64 3.69 -20.54 13.91
C GLU A 64 5.10 -20.82 13.38
N ARG A 65 5.60 -22.05 13.59
CA ARG A 65 6.89 -22.48 13.04
C ARG A 65 6.93 -22.40 11.52
N ARG A 66 5.88 -22.84 10.82
CA ARG A 66 5.80 -22.75 9.34
C ARG A 66 5.74 -21.30 8.90
N ARG A 67 4.96 -20.47 9.58
CA ARG A 67 4.84 -19.04 9.28
C ARG A 67 6.20 -18.34 9.41
N LEU A 68 6.91 -18.56 10.52
CA LEU A 68 8.25 -18.01 10.75
C LEU A 68 9.26 -18.49 9.68
N LEU A 69 9.20 -19.75 9.23
CA LEU A 69 10.05 -20.20 8.12
C LEU A 69 9.84 -19.37 6.85
N LYS A 70 8.61 -18.89 6.57
CA LYS A 70 8.34 -18.04 5.40
C LYS A 70 8.93 -16.65 5.53
N TYR A 71 8.95 -16.08 6.73
CA TYR A 71 9.68 -14.85 7.01
C TYR A 71 11.19 -15.03 6.80
N GLY A 72 11.75 -16.18 7.20
CA GLY A 72 13.16 -16.49 6.92
C GLY A 72 13.48 -16.57 5.42
N ILE A 73 12.62 -17.22 4.63
CA ILE A 73 12.78 -17.27 3.15
C ILE A 73 12.71 -15.88 2.53
N LEU A 74 11.74 -15.05 2.95
CA LEU A 74 11.66 -13.66 2.48
C LEU A 74 12.94 -12.89 2.80
N LEU A 75 13.49 -13.08 4.00
CA LEU A 75 14.72 -12.42 4.42
C LEU A 75 15.93 -12.86 3.58
N ASP A 76 16.07 -14.16 3.28
CA ASP A 76 17.10 -14.69 2.38
C ASP A 76 17.00 -14.02 0.98
N ASP A 77 15.78 -13.80 0.46
CA ASP A 77 15.57 -13.15 -0.84
C ASP A 77 15.83 -11.63 -0.84
N ILE A 78 15.66 -10.97 0.32
CA ILE A 78 16.02 -9.56 0.52
C ILE A 78 17.54 -9.42 0.58
N PHE A 79 18.24 -10.36 1.22
CA PHE A 79 19.69 -10.34 1.40
C PHE A 79 20.38 -11.54 0.76
N PRO A 80 20.34 -11.67 -0.58
CA PRO A 80 20.97 -12.78 -1.26
C PRO A 80 22.49 -12.77 -1.03
N GLY A 81 23.06 -13.94 -0.76
CA GLY A 81 24.50 -14.10 -0.52
C GLY A 81 24.95 -13.87 0.91
N SER A 82 24.04 -13.93 1.90
CA SER A 82 24.48 -14.28 3.25
C SER A 82 24.98 -15.73 3.23
N ASP A 83 26.21 -15.96 3.69
CA ASP A 83 26.77 -17.32 3.82
C ASP A 83 25.97 -18.22 4.80
N ASN A 84 25.01 -17.62 5.48
CA ASN A 84 24.12 -18.22 6.45
C ASN A 84 22.69 -18.21 5.91
N SER A 85 22.03 -19.38 5.85
CA SER A 85 20.57 -19.39 5.76
C SER A 85 20.02 -18.72 7.00
N PHE A 86 19.30 -17.62 6.85
CA PHE A 86 18.84 -16.82 7.98
C PHE A 86 17.91 -17.62 8.91
N THR A 87 17.22 -18.65 8.38
CA THR A 87 16.43 -19.59 9.19
C THR A 87 17.25 -20.40 10.20
N SER A 88 18.54 -20.63 9.92
CA SER A 88 19.45 -21.38 10.80
C SER A 88 20.19 -20.49 11.81
N VAL A 89 20.41 -19.22 11.48
CA VAL A 89 21.26 -18.31 12.27
C VAL A 89 20.47 -17.39 13.20
N LEU A 90 19.26 -16.97 12.83
CA LEU A 90 18.47 -16.02 13.63
C LEU A 90 17.81 -16.61 14.87
N GLY A 91 17.65 -17.94 14.91
CA GLY A 91 16.72 -18.59 15.83
C GLY A 91 15.28 -18.06 15.69
N VAL A 92 14.40 -18.47 16.60
CA VAL A 92 12.98 -18.06 16.59
C VAL A 92 12.82 -16.56 16.85
N GLN A 93 13.64 -15.99 17.74
CA GLN A 93 13.52 -14.59 18.14
C GLN A 93 13.93 -13.63 17.02
N GLY A 94 15.04 -13.90 16.32
CA GLY A 94 15.48 -13.04 15.23
C GLY A 94 14.46 -13.01 14.06
N VAL A 95 13.77 -14.11 13.79
CA VAL A 95 12.69 -14.13 12.78
C VAL A 95 11.47 -13.33 13.24
N LYS A 96 11.14 -13.35 14.55
CA LYS A 96 10.09 -12.49 15.10
C LYS A 96 10.46 -11.00 15.03
N ASP A 97 11.71 -10.67 15.31
CA ASP A 97 12.21 -9.30 15.21
C ASP A 97 12.20 -8.79 13.77
N PHE A 98 12.54 -9.66 12.80
CA PHE A 98 12.39 -9.36 11.39
C PHE A 98 10.92 -9.11 11.01
N ARG A 99 9.98 -9.97 11.45
CA ARG A 99 8.54 -9.76 11.24
C ARG A 99 8.09 -8.41 11.80
N ASN A 100 8.52 -8.05 13.02
CA ASN A 100 8.17 -6.76 13.63
C ASN A 100 8.76 -5.58 12.84
N THR A 101 9.98 -5.71 12.34
CA THR A 101 10.62 -4.70 11.47
C THR A 101 9.83 -4.53 10.17
N LEU A 102 9.42 -5.64 9.54
CA LEU A 102 8.61 -5.63 8.33
C LEU A 102 7.24 -4.94 8.56
N ILE A 103 6.58 -5.25 9.68
CA ILE A 103 5.34 -4.60 10.10
C ILE A 103 5.56 -3.09 10.30
N GLY A 104 6.66 -2.69 10.94
CA GLY A 104 7.02 -1.28 11.11
C GLY A 104 7.17 -0.55 9.77
N ILE A 105 7.89 -1.14 8.82
CA ILE A 105 8.07 -0.59 7.47
C ILE A 105 6.72 -0.43 6.73
N PHE A 106 5.82 -1.41 6.86
CA PHE A 106 4.48 -1.30 6.28
C PHE A 106 3.63 -0.24 6.99
N GLY A 107 3.80 -0.08 8.31
CA GLY A 107 3.16 1.00 9.08
C GLY A 107 3.63 2.39 8.64
N GLU A 108 4.90 2.56 8.27
CA GLU A 108 5.38 3.83 7.71
C GLU A 108 4.74 4.17 6.36
N CYS A 109 4.34 3.16 5.57
CA CYS A 109 3.63 3.36 4.31
C CYS A 109 2.23 3.99 4.51
N ILE A 110 1.62 3.81 5.69
CA ILE A 110 0.39 4.50 6.11
C ILE A 110 0.66 5.99 6.34
N SER A 111 1.83 6.31 6.92
CA SER A 111 2.18 7.68 7.31
C SER A 111 2.72 8.53 6.17
N ALA A 112 3.24 7.89 5.11
CA ALA A 112 3.93 8.52 3.98
C ALA A 112 3.03 8.83 2.77
N GLU A 113 1.71 8.77 2.90
CA GLU A 113 0.77 8.86 1.77
C GLU A 113 0.79 10.22 1.02
N PRO A 114 0.64 10.25 -0.33
CA PRO A 114 0.74 11.46 -1.16
C PRO A 114 -0.45 12.42 -1.06
N SER A 115 -1.61 11.98 -0.56
CA SER A 115 -2.80 12.83 -0.40
C SER A 115 -2.60 13.96 0.62
N ARG A 116 -1.55 13.87 1.46
CA ARG A 116 -1.06 14.98 2.30
C ARG A 116 -0.21 16.02 1.56
N MET A 117 0.26 15.72 0.34
CA MET A 117 1.26 16.53 -0.37
C MET A 117 0.77 17.22 -1.65
N ASN A 118 -0.37 16.85 -2.24
CA ASN A 118 -0.84 17.46 -3.49
C ASN A 118 -2.30 17.94 -3.43
N SER A 119 -2.54 19.16 -3.89
CA SER A 119 -3.86 19.81 -4.00
C SER A 119 -4.70 19.33 -5.19
N ASP A 120 -4.12 18.57 -6.13
CA ASP A 120 -4.74 18.16 -7.40
C ASP A 120 -4.92 16.61 -7.50
N PRO A 121 -6.17 16.08 -7.43
CA PRO A 121 -6.49 14.65 -7.46
C PRO A 121 -6.33 14.00 -8.82
N SER A 122 -6.31 14.77 -9.91
CA SER A 122 -6.06 14.22 -11.25
C SER A 122 -4.60 13.80 -11.44
N ARG A 123 -3.72 14.22 -10.49
CA ARG A 123 -2.26 14.06 -10.51
C ARG A 123 -1.72 13.54 -9.19
N THR A 124 -2.49 12.75 -8.43
CA THR A 124 -1.96 11.94 -7.31
C THR A 124 -1.05 10.83 -7.86
N SER A 125 0.09 11.24 -8.41
CA SER A 125 1.20 10.35 -8.68
C SER A 125 1.78 9.96 -7.33
N TRP A 126 1.47 8.74 -6.90
CA TRP A 126 2.20 8.08 -5.83
C TRP A 126 3.70 8.20 -6.15
N PRO A 127 4.54 8.67 -5.23
CA PRO A 127 5.97 8.62 -5.42
C PRO A 127 6.35 7.14 -5.56
N VAL A 128 6.56 6.71 -6.82
CA VAL A 128 6.61 5.32 -7.30
C VAL A 128 7.72 4.48 -6.66
N HIS A 129 8.50 5.05 -5.75
CA HIS A 129 9.67 4.42 -5.13
C HIS A 129 9.79 4.66 -3.61
N THR A 130 8.86 5.40 -2.98
CA THR A 130 8.96 5.70 -1.54
C THR A 130 7.87 5.04 -0.70
N VAL A 131 6.80 4.53 -1.31
CA VAL A 131 5.67 3.89 -0.62
C VAL A 131 5.21 2.67 -1.43
N LEU A 132 4.85 1.59 -0.75
CA LEU A 132 4.15 0.46 -1.38
C LEU A 132 2.65 0.71 -1.39
N ARG A 133 1.94 0.13 -2.36
CA ARG A 133 0.48 0.07 -2.36
C ARG A 133 -0.01 -1.16 -1.56
N PRO A 134 -1.25 -1.17 -1.06
CA PRO A 134 -1.79 -2.32 -0.33
C PRO A 134 -1.76 -3.57 -1.22
N SER A 135 -2.03 -3.40 -2.52
CA SER A 135 -1.96 -4.47 -3.52
C SER A 135 -0.55 -5.05 -3.69
N GLU A 136 0.50 -4.24 -3.53
CA GLU A 136 1.89 -4.67 -3.62
C GLU A 136 2.31 -5.46 -2.38
N VAL A 137 1.88 -4.99 -1.20
CA VAL A 137 2.12 -5.66 0.07
C VAL A 137 1.36 -6.98 0.15
N ILE A 138 0.07 -7.01 -0.23
CA ILE A 138 -0.72 -8.24 -0.16
C ILE A 138 -0.22 -9.29 -1.16
N SER A 139 0.23 -8.88 -2.35
CA SER A 139 0.87 -9.79 -3.32
C SER A 139 2.13 -10.44 -2.74
N LEU A 140 2.98 -9.66 -2.08
CA LEU A 140 4.17 -10.18 -1.39
C LEU A 140 3.78 -11.18 -0.29
N ILE A 141 2.83 -10.83 0.57
CA ILE A 141 2.36 -11.67 1.67
C ILE A 141 1.82 -13.01 1.15
N THR A 142 0.99 -12.97 0.10
CA THR A 142 0.37 -14.17 -0.49
C THR A 142 1.39 -15.05 -1.18
N VAL A 143 2.33 -14.48 -1.94
CA VAL A 143 3.37 -15.27 -2.63
C VAL A 143 4.28 -15.97 -1.62
N TYR A 144 4.76 -15.26 -0.59
CA TYR A 144 5.64 -15.87 0.40
C TYR A 144 4.90 -16.74 1.43
N GLY A 145 3.59 -16.54 1.62
CA GLY A 145 2.81 -17.24 2.64
C GLY A 145 3.06 -16.71 4.05
N LEU A 146 3.17 -15.39 4.20
CA LEU A 146 3.56 -14.78 5.49
C LEU A 146 2.47 -14.85 6.57
N GLN A 147 1.22 -15.12 6.16
CA GLN A 147 0.08 -15.24 7.08
C GLN A 147 -0.19 -16.71 7.45
N ASP A 148 -0.26 -17.60 6.47
CA ASP A 148 -0.69 -19.00 6.61
C ASP A 148 0.48 -20.01 6.59
N GLY A 149 1.70 -19.54 6.30
CA GLY A 149 2.87 -20.40 6.15
C GLY A 149 2.92 -21.19 4.85
N VAL A 150 2.08 -20.85 3.86
CA VAL A 150 2.00 -21.55 2.57
C VAL A 150 2.39 -20.61 1.45
N SER A 151 3.57 -20.83 0.87
CA SER A 151 4.00 -20.06 -0.30
C SER A 151 3.18 -20.45 -1.52
N ASN A 152 2.82 -19.46 -2.31
CA ASN A 152 2.04 -19.64 -3.53
C ASN A 152 2.91 -19.24 -4.72
N ASP A 153 2.87 -20.02 -5.80
CA ASP A 153 3.37 -19.54 -7.07
C ASP A 153 2.54 -18.34 -7.56
N TYR A 154 3.04 -17.60 -8.55
CA TYR A 154 2.35 -16.41 -9.04
C TYR A 154 0.97 -16.71 -9.64
N LYS A 155 0.75 -17.93 -10.16
CA LYS A 155 -0.55 -18.33 -10.73
C LYS A 155 -1.56 -18.53 -9.62
N ARG A 156 -1.20 -19.28 -8.58
CA ARG A 156 -2.05 -19.54 -7.43
C ARG A 156 -2.33 -18.27 -6.63
N ALA A 157 -1.31 -17.44 -6.42
CA ALA A 157 -1.48 -16.15 -5.78
C ALA A 157 -2.44 -15.25 -6.58
N ALA A 158 -2.37 -15.27 -7.91
CA ALA A 158 -3.28 -14.52 -8.77
C ALA A 158 -4.73 -15.00 -8.69
N GLU A 159 -4.96 -16.31 -8.57
CA GLU A 159 -6.29 -16.89 -8.31
C GLU A 159 -6.85 -16.40 -6.97
N ILE A 160 -6.04 -16.42 -5.91
CA ILE A 160 -6.43 -15.97 -4.56
C ILE A 160 -6.78 -14.47 -4.56
N LEU A 161 -5.98 -13.66 -5.27
CA LEU A 161 -6.12 -12.21 -5.32
C LEU A 161 -7.05 -11.73 -6.45
N THR A 162 -7.66 -12.66 -7.19
CA THR A 162 -8.55 -12.35 -8.34
C THR A 162 -7.91 -11.38 -9.33
N THR A 163 -6.64 -11.61 -9.70
CA THR A 163 -5.86 -10.74 -10.59
C THR A 163 -5.08 -11.54 -11.62
N HIS A 164 -4.27 -10.88 -12.46
CA HIS A 164 -3.42 -11.55 -13.45
C HIS A 164 -2.06 -11.95 -12.83
N PRO A 165 -1.49 -13.13 -13.14
CA PRO A 165 -0.20 -13.57 -12.60
C PRO A 165 0.94 -12.57 -12.84
N GLN A 166 0.94 -11.90 -13.99
CA GLN A 166 1.93 -10.86 -14.30
C GLN A 166 1.85 -9.67 -13.33
N THR A 167 0.63 -9.30 -12.92
CA THR A 167 0.40 -8.21 -11.95
C THR A 167 0.96 -8.61 -10.58
N VAL A 168 0.71 -9.84 -10.14
CA VAL A 168 1.30 -10.36 -8.88
C VAL A 168 2.82 -10.36 -8.95
N TYR A 169 3.40 -10.83 -10.05
CA TYR A 169 4.85 -10.80 -10.25
C TYR A 169 5.42 -9.38 -10.15
N GLN A 170 4.82 -8.41 -10.85
CA GLN A 170 5.25 -7.01 -10.82
C GLN A 170 5.14 -6.43 -9.41
N HIS A 171 4.02 -6.66 -8.74
CA HIS A 171 3.80 -6.23 -7.36
C HIS A 171 4.83 -6.81 -6.40
N THR A 172 5.07 -8.12 -6.45
CA THR A 172 6.05 -8.79 -5.60
C THR A 172 7.47 -8.30 -5.89
N SER A 173 7.83 -8.11 -7.17
CA SER A 173 9.14 -7.58 -7.57
C SER A 173 9.36 -6.16 -7.06
N SER A 174 8.37 -5.27 -7.21
CA SER A 174 8.40 -3.91 -6.66
C SER A 174 8.56 -3.90 -5.15
N SER A 175 7.79 -4.75 -4.44
CA SER A 175 7.88 -4.91 -2.99
C SER A 175 9.27 -5.36 -2.53
N LEU A 176 9.86 -6.36 -3.18
CA LEU A 176 11.21 -6.82 -2.85
C LEU A 176 12.26 -5.74 -3.11
N HIS A 177 12.16 -5.02 -4.23
CA HIS A 177 13.09 -3.94 -4.57
C HIS A 177 13.01 -2.78 -3.56
N PHE A 178 11.79 -2.45 -3.11
CA PHE A 178 11.57 -1.48 -2.05
C PHE A 178 12.22 -1.93 -0.73
N LEU A 179 11.94 -3.16 -0.28
CA LEU A 179 12.47 -3.71 0.97
C LEU A 179 14.00 -3.75 0.97
N LYS A 180 14.63 -4.14 -0.14
CA LYS A 180 16.10 -4.17 -0.29
C LYS A 180 16.78 -2.81 -0.01
N ARG A 181 16.05 -1.71 -0.19
CA ARG A 181 16.56 -0.34 0.00
C ARG A 181 16.22 0.26 1.36
N ARG A 182 15.47 -0.45 2.20
CA ARG A 182 15.07 0.05 3.52
C ARG A 182 16.24 0.06 4.49
N LYS A 183 16.52 1.23 5.06
CA LYS A 183 17.62 1.41 6.03
C LYS A 183 17.40 0.54 7.27
N GLU A 184 16.16 0.38 7.70
CA GLU A 184 15.78 -0.46 8.85
C GLU A 184 16.19 -1.91 8.63
N LEU A 185 16.06 -2.42 7.39
CA LEU A 185 16.48 -3.77 7.04
C LEU A 185 18.01 -3.85 6.90
N GLN A 186 18.68 -2.82 6.38
CA GLN A 186 20.14 -2.78 6.38
C GLN A 186 20.72 -2.80 7.82
N SER A 187 20.17 -1.98 8.72
CA SER A 187 20.55 -1.99 10.13
C SER A 187 20.15 -3.30 10.84
N PHE A 188 19.05 -3.93 10.41
CA PHE A 188 18.70 -5.27 10.89
C PHE A 188 19.78 -6.29 10.47
N ARG A 189 20.22 -6.26 9.22
CA ARG A 189 21.29 -7.13 8.71
C ARG A 189 22.60 -6.94 9.47
N GLU A 190 23.01 -5.70 9.74
CA GLU A 190 24.23 -5.39 10.50
C GLU A 190 24.20 -6.02 11.90
N LYS A 191 23.06 -5.98 12.60
CA LYS A 191 22.87 -6.63 13.90
C LYS A 191 23.04 -8.15 13.87
N LEU A 192 22.96 -8.79 12.70
CA LEU A 192 23.13 -10.23 12.55
C LEU A 192 24.58 -10.64 12.27
N GLN A 193 25.43 -9.67 11.92
CA GLN A 193 26.83 -9.90 11.55
C GLN A 193 27.81 -9.51 12.66
N GLY A 194 27.34 -8.84 13.73
CA GLY A 194 28.12 -8.50 14.94
C GLY A 194 27.76 -9.39 16.11
#